data_AF-A0A2D4UQL3-F1
#
_entry.id   AF-A0A2D4UQL3-F1
#
_cell.length_a   1.000
_cell.length_b   1.000
_cell.length_c   1.000
_cell.angle_alpha   90.00
_cell.angle_beta   90.00
_cell.angle_gamma   90.00
#
_symmetry.space_group_name_H-M   'P 1'
#
loop_
_entity.id
_entity.type
_entity.pdbx_description
1 polymer ?
#
loop_
_entity_poly.entity_id
_entity_poly.type
_entity_poly.pdbx_seq_one_letter_code
_entity_poly.pdbx_strand_id
1 'polypeptide(L)'
;MAKIKPRVKVPKKAAAGEIVEIKALISHPMHTGRAKNKKTGKKIPRKIINKFVASFDGQDVFTANFEPAVSANPYIAFPFKASKSGAFTFKWVEDGGAEFTASKKMTVA
;
A
#
# COMPACT_ATOMS: atom_id res chain seq x y z
N MET A 1 -0.03 18.39 -9.18
CA MET A 1 -0.48 17.25 -8.36
C MET A 1 0.74 16.38 -8.09
N ALA A 2 0.93 15.92 -6.85
CA ALA A 2 2.07 15.06 -6.53
C ALA A 2 1.97 13.75 -7.32
N LYS A 3 3.09 13.28 -7.89
CA LYS A 3 3.17 12.04 -8.66
C LYS A 3 2.78 10.86 -7.76
N ILE A 4 1.79 10.06 -8.18
CA ILE A 4 1.41 8.83 -7.47
C ILE A 4 2.61 7.89 -7.51
N LYS A 5 3.14 7.53 -6.34
CA LYS A 5 4.37 6.75 -6.22
C LYS A 5 4.33 5.84 -5.00
N PRO A 6 4.40 4.51 -5.18
CA PRO A 6 4.63 3.56 -4.10
C PRO A 6 6.01 3.72 -3.45
N ARG A 7 6.08 3.49 -2.14
CA ARG A 7 7.29 3.45 -1.31
C ARG A 7 7.14 2.31 -0.31
N VAL A 8 8.05 1.34 -0.35
CA VAL A 8 8.01 0.15 0.51
C VAL A 8 9.33 -0.02 1.24
N LYS A 9 9.25 -0.43 2.51
CA LYS A 9 10.39 -0.81 3.33
C LYS A 9 10.19 -2.26 3.79
N VAL A 10 11.09 -3.10 3.29
CA VAL A 10 11.25 -4.50 3.68
C VAL A 10 12.71 -4.66 4.10
N PRO A 11 13.03 -5.27 5.25
CA PRO A 11 14.40 -5.61 5.59
C PRO A 11 15.05 -6.44 4.49
N LYS A 12 16.29 -6.10 4.12
CA LYS A 12 17.02 -6.88 3.09
C LYS A 12 17.42 -8.26 3.61
N LYS A 13 17.63 -8.38 4.92
CA LYS A 13 18.02 -9.60 5.63
C LYS A 13 17.15 -9.77 6.87
N ALA A 14 16.83 -11.00 7.21
CA ALA A 14 16.16 -11.41 8.45
C ALA A 14 16.71 -12.78 8.88
N ALA A 15 16.68 -13.10 10.17
CA ALA A 15 16.99 -14.44 10.65
C ALA A 15 15.78 -15.37 10.46
N ALA A 16 16.04 -16.67 10.31
CA ALA A 16 14.98 -17.67 10.25
C ALA A 16 14.07 -17.60 11.51
N GLY A 17 12.78 -17.34 11.29
CA GLY A 17 11.77 -17.21 12.34
C GLY A 17 11.65 -15.81 12.94
N GLU A 18 12.47 -14.83 12.53
CA GLU A 18 12.38 -13.43 12.97
C GLU A 18 11.06 -12.80 12.54
N ILE A 19 10.44 -12.02 13.43
CA ILE A 19 9.28 -11.19 13.09
C ILE A 19 9.79 -9.81 12.67
N VAL A 20 9.64 -9.50 11.39
CA VAL A 20 10.01 -8.22 10.81
C VAL A 20 8.80 -7.33 10.56
N GLU A 21 9.00 -6.02 10.65
CA GLU A 21 7.96 -5.05 10.32
C GLU A 21 8.06 -4.64 8.83
N ILE A 22 6.99 -4.88 8.08
CA ILE A 22 6.85 -4.47 6.69
C ILE A 22 6.10 -3.15 6.63
N LYS A 23 6.64 -2.16 5.89
CA LYS A 23 6.00 -0.84 5.74
C LYS A 23 5.71 -0.55 4.27
N ALA A 24 4.49 -0.13 3.99
CA ALA A 24 4.02 0.15 2.65
C ALA A 24 3.28 1.48 2.64
N LEU A 25 3.69 2.39 1.75
CA LEU A 25 3.09 3.71 1.59
C LEU A 25 2.88 4.00 0.11
N ILE A 26 1.78 4.66 -0.24
CA ILE A 26 1.59 5.20 -1.59
C ILE A 26 1.22 6.68 -1.53
N SER A 27 1.90 7.52 -2.31
CA SER A 27 1.50 8.93 -2.43
C SER A 27 0.18 9.03 -3.19
N HIS A 28 -0.90 9.42 -2.53
CA HIS A 28 -2.24 9.45 -3.13
C HIS A 28 -3.16 10.45 -2.38
N PRO A 29 -3.96 11.28 -3.08
CA PRO A 29 -4.77 12.33 -2.43
C PRO A 29 -5.96 11.82 -1.61
N MET A 30 -6.43 10.59 -1.88
CA MET A 30 -7.57 9.97 -1.18
C MET A 30 -8.81 10.88 -1.16
N HIS A 31 -9.30 11.28 -2.33
CA HIS A 31 -10.48 12.12 -2.41
C HIS A 31 -11.71 11.36 -1.89
N THR A 32 -12.28 11.84 -0.79
CA THR A 32 -13.30 11.10 -0.04
C THR A 32 -14.72 11.24 -0.59
N GLY A 33 -14.95 12.11 -1.58
CA GLY A 33 -16.29 12.48 -2.03
C GLY A 33 -16.95 13.60 -1.22
N ARG A 34 -16.36 13.99 -0.08
CA ARG A 34 -16.96 14.97 0.86
C ARG A 34 -16.47 16.39 0.65
N ALA A 35 -15.22 16.56 0.20
CA ALA A 35 -14.62 17.87 -0.01
C ALA A 35 -15.24 18.60 -1.22
N LYS A 36 -15.32 19.92 -1.15
CA LYS A 36 -15.74 20.79 -2.26
C LYS A 36 -14.54 21.51 -2.86
N ASN A 37 -14.54 21.69 -4.17
CA ASN A 37 -13.57 22.51 -4.87
C ASN A 37 -13.78 23.98 -4.48
N LYS A 38 -12.73 24.65 -3.97
CA LYS A 38 -12.83 26.03 -3.47
C LYS A 38 -13.20 27.05 -4.55
N LYS A 39 -12.85 26.80 -5.82
CA LYS A 39 -13.13 27.73 -6.93
C LYS A 39 -14.52 27.52 -7.50
N THR A 40 -14.95 26.26 -7.63
CA THR A 40 -16.22 25.94 -8.32
C THR A 40 -17.38 25.60 -7.39
N GLY A 41 -17.13 25.42 -6.09
CA GLY A 41 -18.12 24.99 -5.10
C GLY A 41 -18.63 23.55 -5.25
N LYS A 42 -18.27 22.85 -6.34
CA LYS A 42 -18.71 21.48 -6.65
C LYS A 42 -18.03 20.46 -5.75
N LYS A 43 -18.73 19.38 -5.39
CA LYS A 43 -18.13 18.23 -4.68
C LYS A 43 -17.05 17.60 -5.55
N ILE A 44 -15.92 17.25 -4.94
CA ILE A 44 -14.87 16.46 -5.57
C ILE A 44 -15.31 14.99 -5.49
N PRO A 45 -15.46 14.26 -6.62
CA PRO A 45 -15.87 12.86 -6.59
C PRO A 45 -14.94 11.99 -5.75
N ARG A 46 -15.49 10.89 -5.21
CA ARG A 46 -14.69 9.89 -4.52
C ARG A 46 -13.66 9.31 -5.51
N LYS A 47 -12.41 9.29 -5.08
CA LYS A 47 -11.30 8.64 -5.77
C LYS A 47 -10.24 8.30 -4.74
N ILE A 48 -10.34 7.08 -4.20
CA ILE A 48 -9.42 6.55 -3.19
C ILE A 48 -8.69 5.33 -3.73
N ILE A 49 -7.58 4.98 -3.07
CA ILE A 49 -7.11 3.60 -3.08
C ILE A 49 -8.11 2.79 -2.26
N ASN A 50 -8.74 1.79 -2.86
CA ASN A 50 -9.80 1.00 -2.24
C ASN A 50 -9.35 -0.41 -1.83
N LYS A 51 -8.23 -0.90 -2.36
CA LYS A 51 -7.67 -2.20 -1.99
C LYS A 51 -6.15 -2.16 -1.97
N PHE A 52 -5.58 -2.82 -0.98
CA PHE A 52 -4.16 -3.11 -0.89
C PHE A 52 -3.95 -4.61 -0.68
N VAL A 53 -3.00 -5.18 -1.42
CA VAL A 53 -2.55 -6.57 -1.28
C VAL A 53 -1.03 -6.59 -1.18
N ALA A 54 -0.51 -7.31 -0.19
CA ALA A 54 0.89 -7.71 -0.14
C ALA A 54 0.98 -9.22 -0.28
N SER A 55 1.79 -9.68 -1.23
CA SER A 55 2.03 -11.10 -1.50
C SER A 55 3.51 -11.40 -1.33
N PHE A 56 3.84 -12.58 -0.81
CA PHE A 56 5.21 -13.09 -0.69
C PHE A 56 5.34 -14.38 -1.49
N ASP A 57 6.25 -14.42 -2.47
CA ASP A 57 6.41 -15.53 -3.42
C ASP A 57 5.08 -15.97 -4.08
N GLY A 58 4.22 -15.01 -4.41
CA GLY A 58 2.93 -15.25 -5.07
C GLY A 58 1.79 -15.64 -4.14
N GLN A 59 2.02 -15.80 -2.83
CA GLN A 59 0.96 -16.03 -1.84
C GLN A 59 0.60 -14.74 -1.13
N ASP A 60 -0.69 -14.43 -1.04
CA ASP A 60 -1.17 -13.25 -0.31
C ASP A 60 -0.92 -13.42 1.19
N VAL A 61 -0.16 -12.48 1.75
CA VAL A 61 0.20 -12.47 3.18
C VAL A 61 -0.53 -11.38 3.96
N PHE A 62 -1.03 -10.36 3.26
CA PHE A 62 -1.85 -9.31 3.84
C PHE A 62 -2.78 -8.70 2.79
N THR A 63 -4.05 -8.53 3.14
CA THR A 63 -5.03 -7.80 2.31
C THR A 63 -5.78 -6.80 3.18
N ALA A 64 -6.00 -5.60 2.66
CA ALA A 64 -6.87 -4.60 3.29
C ALA A 64 -7.78 -3.95 2.24
N ASN A 65 -9.05 -3.79 2.62
CA ASN A 65 -9.99 -2.94 1.92
C ASN A 65 -10.00 -1.57 2.60
N PHE A 66 -9.86 -0.52 1.82
CA PHE A 66 -9.80 0.85 2.29
C PHE A 66 -11.10 1.57 1.99
N GLU A 67 -11.53 2.37 2.97
CA GLU A 67 -12.70 3.24 2.85
C GLU A 67 -12.27 4.72 2.97
N PRO A 68 -13.16 5.68 2.63
CA PRO A 68 -12.84 7.10 2.58
C PRO A 68 -12.31 7.74 3.87
N ALA A 69 -12.33 7.04 5.00
CA ALA A 69 -11.74 7.50 6.26
C ALA A 69 -10.22 7.32 6.32
N VAL A 70 -9.63 6.54 5.39
CA VAL A 70 -8.17 6.41 5.29
C VAL A 70 -7.56 7.72 4.79
N SER A 71 -6.57 8.21 5.52
CA SER A 71 -5.90 9.49 5.23
C SER A 71 -5.20 9.50 3.88
N ALA A 72 -5.00 10.70 3.33
CA ALA A 72 -4.12 10.91 2.19
C ALA A 72 -2.72 10.33 2.46
N ASN A 73 -2.10 9.84 1.40
CA ASN A 73 -0.87 9.03 1.44
C ASN A 73 -1.00 7.78 2.33
N PRO A 74 -1.89 6.82 1.99
CA PRO A 74 -2.14 5.65 2.80
C PRO A 74 -0.85 4.93 3.19
N TYR A 75 -0.70 4.68 4.48
CA TYR A 75 0.42 3.97 5.09
C TYR A 75 -0.12 2.74 5.82
N ILE A 76 0.51 1.59 5.59
CA ILE A 76 0.27 0.35 6.34
C ILE A 76 1.61 -0.14 6.88
N ALA A 77 1.59 -0.59 8.13
CA ALA A 77 2.63 -1.45 8.67
C ALA A 77 2.01 -2.75 9.21
N PHE A 78 2.67 -3.87 8.97
CA PHE A 78 2.24 -5.17 9.47
C PHE A 78 3.45 -6.06 9.79
N PRO A 79 3.36 -6.95 10.79
CA PRO A 79 4.40 -7.92 11.08
C PRO A 79 4.41 -9.06 10.05
N PHE A 80 5.59 -9.59 9.76
CA PHE A 80 5.77 -10.78 8.94
C PHE A 80 6.84 -11.68 9.56
N LYS A 81 6.54 -12.98 9.72
CA LYS A 81 7.52 -13.95 10.22
C LYS A 81 8.35 -14.49 9.05
N ALA A 82 9.63 -14.15 9.03
CA ALA A 82 10.56 -14.51 7.96
C ALA A 82 11.01 -15.97 8.09
N SER A 83 10.35 -16.90 7.37
CA SER A 83 10.73 -18.31 7.36
C SER A 83 11.68 -18.70 6.23
N LYS A 84 11.63 -17.97 5.10
CA LYS A 84 12.44 -18.23 3.91
C LYS A 84 12.80 -16.94 3.16
N SER A 85 13.86 -17.00 2.38
CA SER A 85 14.18 -15.97 1.39
C SER A 85 13.09 -15.90 0.31
N GLY A 86 12.77 -14.70 -0.16
CA GLY A 86 11.73 -14.53 -1.17
C GLY A 86 11.53 -13.07 -1.57
N ALA A 87 10.46 -12.83 -2.34
CA ALA A 87 10.11 -11.50 -2.82
C ALA A 87 8.70 -11.09 -2.40
N PHE A 88 8.59 -9.89 -1.85
CA PHE A 88 7.32 -9.21 -1.69
C PHE A 88 6.91 -8.52 -2.99
N THR A 89 5.63 -8.63 -3.31
CA THR A 89 4.94 -7.79 -4.30
C THR A 89 3.78 -7.11 -3.60
N PHE A 90 3.70 -5.79 -3.78
CA PHE A 90 2.67 -4.93 -3.20
C PHE A 90 1.83 -4.37 -4.33
N LYS A 91 0.50 -4.40 -4.18
CA LYS A 91 -0.47 -3.91 -5.15
C LYS A 91 -1.48 -2.99 -4.46
N TRP A 92 -1.67 -1.81 -5.03
CA TRP A 92 -2.74 -0.87 -4.64
C TRP A 92 -3.68 -0.70 -5.82
N VAL A 93 -4.99 -0.74 -5.55
CA VAL A 93 -6.05 -0.54 -6.55
C VAL A 93 -6.82 0.73 -6.19
N GLU A 94 -7.01 1.60 -7.19
CA GLU A 94 -7.79 2.83 -7.07
C GLU A 94 -9.23 2.63 -7.57
N ASP A 95 -10.17 3.44 -7.08
CA ASP A 95 -11.56 3.47 -7.58
C ASP A 95 -11.66 3.69 -9.11
N GLY A 96 -10.68 4.35 -9.72
CA GLY A 96 -10.61 4.55 -11.19
C GLY A 96 -10.13 3.33 -11.98
N GLY A 97 -9.87 2.20 -11.33
CA GLY A 97 -9.31 0.98 -11.94
C GLY A 97 -7.78 1.03 -12.13
N ALA A 98 -7.13 2.13 -11.77
CA ALA A 98 -5.67 2.22 -11.83
C ALA A 98 -5.04 1.30 -10.78
N GLU A 99 -3.99 0.60 -11.20
CA GLU A 99 -3.20 -0.29 -10.34
C GLU A 99 -1.78 0.24 -10.19
N PHE A 100 -1.26 0.17 -8.96
CA PHE A 100 0.11 0.55 -8.66
C PHE A 100 0.81 -0.62 -7.99
N THR A 101 2.05 -0.90 -8.39
CA THR A 101 2.82 -2.02 -7.86
C THR A 101 4.21 -1.60 -7.37
N ALA A 102 4.73 -2.37 -6.42
CA ALA A 102 6.12 -2.28 -5.97
C ALA A 102 6.59 -3.67 -5.53
N SER A 103 7.88 -3.96 -5.66
CA SER A 103 8.45 -5.23 -5.21
C SER A 103 9.75 -5.04 -4.44
N LYS A 104 9.99 -5.93 -3.47
CA LYS A 104 11.22 -5.93 -2.68
C LYS A 104 11.61 -7.35 -2.27
N LYS A 105 12.89 -7.68 -2.43
CA LYS A 105 13.44 -8.97 -2.00
C LYS A 105 13.87 -8.91 -0.54
N MET A 106 13.72 -10.04 0.14
CA MET A 106 14.23 -10.31 1.49
C MET A 106 14.98 -11.63 1.47
N THR A 107 16.16 -11.65 2.10
CA THR A 107 16.95 -12.86 2.29
C THR A 107 16.84 -13.30 3.74
N VAL A 108 16.59 -14.58 3.97
CA VAL A 108 16.67 -15.21 5.28
C VAL A 108 18.02 -15.89 5.42
N ALA A 109 18.71 -15.60 6.52
CA ALA A 109 19.98 -16.21 6.91
C ALA A 109 19.80 -17.18 8.08
#